data_AF-A0AAN7CIN9-F1
#
_entry.id   AF-A0AAN7CIN9-F1
#
_cell.length_a   1.000
_cell.length_b   1.000
_cell.length_c   1.000
_cell.angle_alpha   90.00
_cell.angle_beta   90.00
_cell.angle_gamma   90.00
#
_symmetry.space_group_name_H-M   'P 1'
#
loop_
_entity.id
_entity.type
_entity.pdbx_description
1 polymer ?
#
loop_
_entity_poly.entity_id
_entity_poly.type
_entity_poly.pdbx_seq_one_letter_code
_entity_poly.pdbx_strand_id
1 'polypeptide(L)'
;MTFLKPALLLHLIIETPASLSFLLASTAQLPGASPEARLILRNFGGLHLATNLLCLVFLLRKPAAAGLGNGDIEQLTAMSCVCLGTYHVWPIYRAWARMTGHGGIDVERQKKVLGGPAVHLVVHVACLAALLGGGLAMLMGH
;
A
#
# COMPACT_ATOMS: atom_id res chain seq x y z
N MET A 1 3.05 14.47 -14.24
CA MET A 1 2.76 14.18 -12.80
C MET A 1 1.29 14.02 -12.47
N THR A 2 0.38 14.87 -12.98
CA THR A 2 -1.02 14.97 -12.50
C THR A 2 -1.77 13.64 -12.53
N PHE A 3 -1.45 12.77 -13.48
CA PHE A 3 -2.12 11.48 -13.68
C PHE A 3 -1.81 10.42 -12.61
N LEU A 4 -0.63 10.43 -11.99
CA LEU A 4 -0.24 9.45 -10.96
C LEU A 4 -0.57 9.89 -9.52
N LYS A 5 -0.80 11.18 -9.30
CA LYS A 5 -1.13 11.71 -7.97
C LYS A 5 -2.36 11.04 -7.34
N PRO A 6 -3.46 10.76 -8.06
CA PRO A 6 -4.59 10.04 -7.49
C PRO A 6 -4.24 8.64 -7.00
N ALA A 7 -3.41 7.89 -7.75
CA ALA A 7 -2.98 6.54 -7.37
C ALA A 7 -2.11 6.57 -6.10
N LEU A 8 -1.16 7.52 -6.03
CA LEU A 8 -0.32 7.75 -4.84
C LEU A 8 -1.14 8.18 -3.62
N LEU A 9 -2.15 9.04 -3.82
CA LEU A 9 -3.04 9.49 -2.75
C LEU A 9 -3.90 8.33 -2.23
N LEU A 10 -4.44 7.50 -3.12
CA LEU A 10 -5.19 6.32 -2.76
C LEU A 10 -4.34 5.37 -1.90
N HIS A 11 -3.12 5.04 -2.34
CA HIS A 11 -2.18 4.24 -1.56
C HIS A 11 -1.92 4.87 -0.19
N LEU A 12 -1.59 6.16 -0.14
CA LEU A 12 -1.31 6.87 1.10
C LEU A 12 -2.49 6.78 2.10
N ILE A 13 -3.72 7.02 1.64
CA ILE A 13 -4.91 7.00 2.50
C ILE A 13 -5.19 5.58 3.02
N ILE A 14 -5.06 4.56 2.18
CA ILE A 14 -5.34 3.18 2.56
C ILE A 14 -4.26 2.61 3.48
N GLU A 15 -3.00 2.89 3.18
CA GLU A 15 -1.87 2.25 3.87
C GLU A 15 -1.39 3.01 5.10
N THR A 16 -1.76 4.28 5.28
CA THR A 16 -1.50 5.02 6.53
C THR A 16 -2.12 4.32 7.75
N PRO A 17 -3.44 4.04 7.82
CA PRO A 17 -4.02 3.36 8.97
C PRO A 17 -3.47 1.94 9.14
N ALA A 18 -3.16 1.23 8.05
CA ALA A 18 -2.53 -0.09 8.11
C ALA A 18 -1.14 -0.01 8.77
N SER A 19 -0.26 0.88 8.29
CA SER A 19 1.09 1.08 8.83
C SER A 19 1.07 1.43 10.32
N LEU A 20 0.18 2.34 10.73
CA LEU A 20 0.00 2.71 12.14
C LEU A 20 -0.52 1.54 12.98
N SER A 21 -1.39 0.69 12.42
CA SER A 21 -1.88 -0.48 13.14
C SER A 21 -0.79 -1.51 13.41
N PHE A 22 0.10 -1.78 12.44
CA PHE A 22 1.27 -2.65 12.65
C PHE A 22 2.27 -2.05 13.64
N LEU A 23 2.46 -0.72 13.61
CA LEU A 23 3.44 -0.03 14.45
C LEU A 23 2.96 0.12 15.91
N LEU A 24 1.72 0.53 16.11
CA LEU A 24 1.18 0.93 17.42
C LEU A 24 0.29 -0.15 18.06
N ALA A 25 -0.33 -1.02 17.25
CA ALA A 25 -1.32 -2.00 17.69
C ALA A 25 -0.97 -3.45 17.25
N SER A 26 0.32 -3.81 17.29
CA SER A 26 0.80 -5.13 16.83
C SER A 26 0.15 -6.33 17.53
N THR A 27 -0.34 -6.16 18.77
CA THR A 27 -1.12 -7.17 19.51
C THR A 27 -2.48 -7.46 18.88
N ALA A 28 -3.12 -6.46 18.27
CA ALA A 28 -4.37 -6.64 17.55
C ALA A 28 -4.15 -7.26 16.16
N GLN A 29 -2.99 -7.02 15.54
CA GLN A 29 -2.60 -7.59 14.25
C GLN A 29 -2.32 -9.10 14.33
N LEU A 30 -1.64 -9.53 15.41
CA LEU A 30 -1.37 -10.96 15.65
C LEU A 30 -1.55 -11.30 17.14
N PRO A 31 -2.79 -11.63 17.56
CA PRO A 31 -3.08 -12.00 18.94
C PRO A 31 -2.28 -13.26 19.35
N GLY A 32 -1.65 -13.23 20.52
CA GLY A 32 -0.85 -14.34 21.04
C GLY A 32 0.56 -14.46 20.47
N ALA A 33 1.00 -13.51 19.65
CA ALA A 33 2.37 -13.47 19.12
C ALA A 33 3.43 -13.42 20.24
N SER A 34 4.63 -13.95 19.97
CA SER A 34 5.79 -13.77 20.85
C SER A 34 6.29 -12.31 20.84
N PRO A 35 7.12 -11.88 21.80
CA PRO A 35 7.76 -10.56 21.77
C PRO A 35 8.53 -10.30 20.47
N GLU A 36 9.25 -11.28 19.95
CA GLU A 36 10.06 -11.20 18.73
C GLU A 36 9.17 -11.00 17.50
N ALA A 37 8.08 -11.77 17.40
CA ALA A 37 7.09 -11.60 16.33
C ALA A 37 6.45 -10.20 16.37
N ARG A 38 6.23 -9.62 17.55
CA ARG A 38 5.76 -8.24 17.68
C ARG A 38 6.76 -7.21 17.19
N LEU A 39 8.07 -7.42 17.42
CA LEU A 39 9.11 -6.53 16.89
C LEU A 39 9.16 -6.59 15.36
N ILE A 40 9.02 -7.79 14.78
CA ILE A 40 8.93 -7.98 13.32
C ILE A 40 7.72 -7.23 12.75
N LEU A 41 6.54 -7.36 13.37
CA LEU A 41 5.34 -6.63 12.94
C LEU A 41 5.53 -5.11 12.97
N ARG A 42 6.19 -4.59 14.00
CA ARG A 42 6.51 -3.16 14.10
C ARG A 42 7.48 -2.71 13.01
N ASN A 43 8.49 -3.51 12.68
CA ASN A 43 9.38 -3.24 11.56
C ASN A 43 8.62 -3.20 10.22
N PHE A 44 7.67 -4.11 10.00
CA PHE A 44 6.80 -4.03 8.82
C PHE A 44 5.93 -2.77 8.82
N GLY A 45 5.40 -2.36 9.97
CA GLY A 45 4.69 -1.09 10.13
C GLY A 45 5.56 0.12 9.77
N GLY A 46 6.80 0.15 10.26
CA GLY A 46 7.77 1.21 9.95
C GLY A 46 8.17 1.26 8.48
N LEU A 47 8.42 0.09 7.86
CA LEU A 47 8.69 -0.01 6.42
C LEU A 47 7.52 0.54 5.60
N HIS A 48 6.30 0.20 5.98
CA HIS A 48 5.10 0.68 5.29
C HIS A 48 4.85 2.17 5.50
N LEU A 49 5.18 2.70 6.69
CA LEU A 49 5.16 4.14 6.92
C LEU A 49 6.19 4.85 6.03
N ALA A 50 7.37 4.27 5.83
CA ALA A 50 8.38 4.83 4.94
C ALA A 50 7.89 4.90 3.47
N THR A 51 7.15 3.90 2.99
CA THR A 51 6.55 3.96 1.64
C THR A 51 5.43 5.00 1.54
N ASN A 52 4.67 5.21 2.62
CA ASN A 52 3.70 6.31 2.71
C ASN A 52 4.39 7.68 2.64
N LEU A 53 5.51 7.87 3.35
CA LEU A 53 6.29 9.10 3.28
C LEU A 53 6.87 9.34 1.88
N LEU A 54 7.31 8.28 1.18
CA LEU A 54 7.71 8.37 -0.23
C LEU A 54 6.56 8.87 -1.11
N CYS A 55 5.35 8.33 -0.95
CA CYS A 55 4.16 8.81 -1.65
C CYS A 55 3.88 10.29 -1.34
N LEU A 56 3.98 10.69 -0.07
CA LEU A 56 3.76 12.07 0.36
C LEU A 56 4.76 13.03 -0.28
N VAL A 57 6.04 12.65 -0.39
CA VAL A 57 7.07 13.44 -1.10
C VAL A 57 6.66 13.69 -2.55
N PHE A 58 6.23 12.66 -3.28
CA PHE A 58 5.78 12.81 -4.67
C PHE A 58 4.50 13.66 -4.78
N LEU A 59 3.57 13.55 -3.83
CA LEU A 59 2.32 14.32 -3.81
C LEU A 59 2.55 15.81 -3.56
N LEU A 60 3.37 16.14 -2.55
CA LEU A 60 3.68 17.51 -2.14
C LEU A 60 4.65 18.23 -3.09
N ARG A 61 5.33 17.49 -3.96
CA ARG A 61 6.20 18.07 -4.98
C ARG A 61 5.41 19.05 -5.85
N LYS A 62 5.89 20.29 -5.89
CA LYS A 62 5.41 21.32 -6.82
C LYS A 62 5.79 20.91 -8.26
N PRO A 63 4.91 21.13 -9.26
CA PRO A 63 5.32 21.04 -10.66
C PRO A 63 6.52 21.97 -10.87
N ALA A 64 7.59 21.53 -11.54
CA ALA A 64 8.62 22.49 -11.93
C ALA A 64 7.97 23.57 -12.81
N ALA A 65 8.41 24.82 -12.64
CA ALA A 65 7.98 25.93 -13.47
C ALA A 65 8.14 25.54 -14.96
N ALA A 66 7.14 25.89 -15.77
CA ALA A 66 7.11 25.55 -17.19
C ALA A 66 8.43 25.95 -17.86
N GLY A 67 9.22 24.97 -18.28
CA GLY A 67 10.51 25.18 -18.97
C GLY A 67 11.72 24.43 -18.42
N LEU A 68 11.66 23.83 -17.23
CA LEU A 68 12.72 22.97 -16.69
C LEU A 68 12.28 21.50 -16.68
N GLY A 69 13.06 20.62 -17.31
CA GLY A 69 12.72 19.22 -17.58
C GLY A 69 12.28 18.45 -16.32
N ASN A 70 11.01 18.04 -16.29
CA ASN A 70 10.45 17.19 -15.23
C ASN A 70 10.48 15.70 -15.59
N GLY A 71 10.99 15.33 -16.77
CA GLY A 71 10.91 13.98 -17.33
C GLY A 71 11.49 12.90 -16.40
N ASP A 72 12.70 13.12 -15.88
CA ASP A 72 13.39 12.13 -15.03
C ASP A 72 12.62 11.84 -13.73
N ILE A 73 12.07 12.88 -13.10
CA ILE A 73 11.29 12.72 -11.86
C ILE A 73 9.94 12.08 -12.13
N GLU A 74 9.35 12.37 -13.28
CA GLU A 74 8.11 11.74 -13.72
C GLU A 74 8.30 10.25 -13.98
N GLN A 75 9.39 9.88 -14.66
CA GLN A 75 9.78 8.49 -14.84
C GLN A 75 10.08 7.80 -13.51
N LEU A 76 10.81 8.45 -12.60
CA LEU A 76 11.06 7.93 -11.25
C LEU A 76 9.76 7.72 -10.45
N THR A 77 8.81 8.64 -10.58
CA THR A 77 7.48 8.51 -9.95
C THR A 77 6.74 7.31 -10.52
N ALA A 78 6.76 7.13 -11.84
CA ALA A 78 6.13 5.99 -12.50
C ALA A 78 6.76 4.65 -12.10
N MET A 79 8.09 4.55 -12.09
CA MET A 79 8.81 3.36 -11.61
C MET A 79 8.49 3.07 -10.14
N SER A 80 8.43 4.10 -9.30
CA SER A 80 8.04 3.96 -7.90
C SER A 80 6.61 3.45 -7.76
N CYS A 81 5.67 3.93 -8.59
CA CYS A 81 4.30 3.43 -8.62
C CYS A 81 4.24 1.95 -9.04
N VAL A 82 5.03 1.52 -10.02
CA VAL A 82 5.10 0.09 -10.39
C VAL A 82 5.57 -0.75 -9.21
N CYS A 83 6.66 -0.36 -8.54
CA CYS A 83 7.17 -1.06 -7.36
C CYS A 83 6.14 -1.12 -6.23
N LEU A 84 5.55 0.02 -5.86
CA LEU A 84 4.52 0.11 -4.83
C LEU A 84 3.26 -0.68 -5.22
N GLY A 85 2.90 -0.69 -6.50
CA GLY A 85 1.81 -1.49 -7.03
C GLY A 85 1.98 -2.97 -6.73
N THR A 86 3.18 -3.53 -7.00
CA THR A 86 3.45 -4.97 -6.78
C THR A 86 3.30 -5.40 -5.32
N TYR A 87 3.53 -4.50 -4.36
CA TYR A 87 3.32 -4.79 -2.94
C TYR A 87 1.88 -5.23 -2.66
N HIS A 88 0.88 -4.67 -3.36
CA HIS A 88 -0.52 -4.96 -3.11
C HIS A 88 -0.96 -6.39 -3.47
N VAL A 89 -0.12 -7.18 -4.18
CA VAL A 89 -0.36 -8.61 -4.39
C VAL A 89 -0.46 -9.37 -3.05
N TRP A 90 0.35 -9.00 -2.07
CA TRP A 90 0.40 -9.67 -0.77
C TRP A 90 -0.84 -9.44 0.10
N PRO A 91 -1.33 -8.21 0.32
CA PRO A 91 -2.58 -7.99 1.04
C PRO A 91 -3.81 -8.50 0.27
N ILE A 92 -3.79 -8.53 -1.08
CA ILE A 92 -4.82 -9.21 -1.89
C ILE A 92 -4.86 -10.70 -1.57
N TYR A 93 -3.71 -11.38 -1.65
CA TYR A 93 -3.60 -12.80 -1.30
C TYR A 93 -4.07 -13.05 0.14
N ARG A 94 -3.63 -12.22 1.10
CA ARG A 94 -4.03 -12.33 2.51
C ARG A 94 -5.55 -12.19 2.67
N ALA A 95 -6.18 -11.25 1.98
CA ALA A 95 -7.62 -11.06 2.02
C ALA A 95 -8.37 -12.27 1.42
N TRP A 96 -7.91 -12.76 0.28
CA TRP A 96 -8.47 -13.95 -0.37
C TRP A 96 -8.32 -15.23 0.49
N ALA A 97 -7.15 -15.46 1.08
CA ALA A 97 -6.91 -16.61 1.95
C ALA A 97 -7.85 -16.59 3.17
N ARG A 98 -8.10 -15.40 3.74
CA ARG A 98 -9.09 -15.21 4.81
C ARG A 98 -10.51 -15.52 4.35
N MET A 99 -10.92 -15.06 3.16
CA MET A 99 -12.27 -15.31 2.64
C MET A 99 -12.53 -16.79 2.36
N THR A 100 -11.49 -17.54 2.01
CA THR A 100 -11.60 -18.96 1.63
C THR A 100 -11.28 -19.93 2.75
N GLY A 101 -10.92 -19.45 3.95
CA GLY A 101 -10.50 -20.29 5.07
C GLY A 101 -9.17 -21.01 4.85
N HIS A 102 -8.41 -20.66 3.82
CA HIS A 102 -7.10 -21.25 3.56
C HIS A 102 -6.11 -20.90 4.69
N GLY A 103 -5.29 -21.88 5.09
CA GLY A 103 -4.24 -21.68 6.11
C GLY A 103 -4.72 -21.71 7.57
N GLY A 104 -5.90 -22.29 7.84
CA GLY A 104 -6.40 -22.45 9.23
C GLY A 104 -6.85 -21.14 9.89
N ILE A 105 -7.21 -20.14 9.08
CA ILE A 105 -7.63 -18.82 9.59
C ILE A 105 -9.11 -18.87 9.97
N ASP A 106 -9.37 -18.87 11.28
CA ASP A 106 -10.71 -18.91 11.86
C ASP A 106 -11.60 -17.76 11.37
N VAL A 107 -12.72 -18.10 10.73
CA VAL A 107 -13.65 -17.16 10.10
C VAL A 107 -14.38 -16.31 11.15
N GLU A 108 -14.64 -16.84 12.35
CA GLU A 108 -15.32 -16.10 13.42
C GLU A 108 -14.50 -14.95 14.02
N ARG A 109 -13.16 -15.06 14.06
CA ARG A 109 -12.28 -13.96 14.51
C ARG A 109 -12.19 -12.81 13.50
N GLN A 110 -12.73 -12.96 12.29
CA GLN A 110 -12.56 -12.00 11.19
C GLN A 110 -13.33 -10.69 11.35
N LYS A 111 -14.34 -10.64 12.23
CA LYS A 111 -15.22 -9.46 12.44
C LYS A 111 -14.54 -8.25 13.10
N LYS A 112 -13.26 -8.36 13.51
CA LYS A 112 -12.59 -7.33 14.34
C LYS A 112 -11.71 -6.33 13.59
N VAL A 113 -11.62 -6.41 12.26
CA VAL A 113 -10.80 -5.47 11.46
C VAL A 113 -11.71 -4.61 10.58
N LEU A 114 -11.51 -3.30 10.58
CA LEU A 114 -12.26 -2.32 9.76
C LEU A 114 -12.43 -2.80 8.32
N GLY A 115 -13.68 -2.93 7.86
CA GLY A 115 -14.07 -3.33 6.50
C GLY A 115 -14.12 -4.84 6.22
N GLY A 116 -13.45 -5.69 7.01
CA GLY A 116 -13.40 -7.13 6.78
C GLY A 116 -12.62 -7.54 5.50
N PRO A 117 -12.44 -8.86 5.26
CA PRO A 117 -11.59 -9.36 4.17
C PRO A 117 -12.01 -8.94 2.76
N ALA A 118 -13.32 -8.90 2.47
CA ALA A 118 -13.80 -8.53 1.14
C ALA A 118 -13.49 -7.06 0.79
N VAL A 119 -13.66 -6.14 1.75
CA VAL A 119 -13.29 -4.73 1.54
C VAL A 119 -11.79 -4.61 1.34
N HIS A 120 -10.98 -5.32 2.14
CA HIS A 120 -9.52 -5.33 1.98
C HIS A 120 -9.12 -5.80 0.58
N LEU A 121 -9.76 -6.85 0.07
CA LEU A 121 -9.51 -7.32 -1.30
C LEU A 121 -9.80 -6.22 -2.32
N VAL A 122 -10.98 -5.61 -2.27
CA VAL A 122 -11.40 -4.57 -3.23
C VAL A 122 -10.46 -3.37 -3.20
N VAL A 123 -10.14 -2.84 -2.01
CA VAL A 123 -9.28 -1.65 -1.91
C VAL A 123 -7.87 -1.92 -2.39
N HIS A 124 -7.29 -3.09 -2.09
CA HIS A 124 -5.93 -3.40 -2.54
C HIS A 124 -5.89 -3.77 -4.04
N VAL A 125 -6.94 -4.36 -4.61
CA VAL A 125 -7.07 -4.51 -6.08
C VAL A 125 -7.14 -3.14 -6.74
N ALA A 126 -7.90 -2.20 -6.19
CA ALA A 126 -7.97 -0.84 -6.71
C ALA A 126 -6.61 -0.13 -6.62
N CYS A 127 -5.89 -0.24 -5.50
CA CYS A 127 -4.54 0.31 -5.36
C CYS A 127 -3.56 -0.33 -6.36
N LEU A 128 -3.58 -1.66 -6.51
CA LEU A 128 -2.77 -2.38 -7.49
C LEU A 128 -3.03 -1.86 -8.90
N ALA A 129 -4.28 -1.83 -9.33
CA ALA A 129 -4.66 -1.38 -10.66
C ALA A 129 -4.26 0.09 -10.91
N ALA A 130 -4.51 0.98 -9.95
CA ALA A 130 -4.19 2.40 -10.08
C ALA A 130 -2.67 2.66 -10.15
N LEU A 131 -1.89 2.06 -9.24
CA LEU A 131 -0.44 2.28 -9.18
C LEU A 131 0.31 1.54 -10.30
N LEU A 132 0.05 0.25 -10.48
CA LEU A 132 0.73 -0.56 -11.49
C LEU A 132 0.27 -0.16 -12.89
N GLY A 133 -1.04 -0.03 -13.10
CA GLY A 133 -1.59 0.38 -14.40
C GLY A 133 -1.19 1.80 -14.76
N GLY A 134 -1.29 2.75 -13.83
CA GLY A 134 -0.87 4.14 -14.06
C GLY A 134 0.63 4.24 -14.33
N GLY A 135 1.46 3.55 -13.52
CA GLY A 135 2.91 3.54 -13.68
C GLY A 135 3.33 2.93 -15.03
N LEU A 136 2.79 1.77 -15.41
CA LEU A 136 3.08 1.14 -16.69
C LEU A 136 2.60 1.98 -17.87
N ALA A 137 1.38 2.53 -17.81
CA ALA A 137 0.86 3.39 -18.87
C ALA A 137 1.77 4.60 -19.12
N MET A 138 2.32 5.20 -18.05
CA MET A 138 3.25 6.32 -18.17
C MET A 138 4.65 5.92 -18.66
N LEU A 139 5.10 4.68 -18.38
CA LEU A 139 6.40 4.19 -18.86
C LEU A 139 6.34 3.69 -20.31
N MET A 140 5.18 3.21 -20.75
CA MET A 140 4.98 2.63 -22.09
C MET A 140 4.41 3.64 -23.09
N GLY A 141 3.66 4.64 -22.63
CA GLY A 141 3.24 5.78 -23.44
C GLY A 141 4.37 6.80 -23.51
N HIS A 142 5.05 6.87 -24.65
CA HIS A 142 6.10 7.85 -24.96
C HIS A 142 5.74 9.28 -24.55
#